data_AF-A0A1G0KWX8-F1
#
_entry.id   AF-A0A1G0KWX8-F1
#
_cell.length_a   1.000
_cell.length_b   1.000
_cell.length_c   1.000
_cell.angle_alpha   90.00
_cell.angle_beta   90.00
_cell.angle_gamma   90.00
#
_symmetry.space_group_name_H-M   'P 1'
#
loop_
_entity.id
_entity.type
_entity.pdbx_description
1 polymer ?
#
loop_
_entity_poly.entity_id
_entity_poly.type
_entity_poly.pdbx_seq_one_letter_code
_entity_poly.pdbx_strand_id
1 'polypeptide(L)'
;MSGARNTEGGVMGAGKSVYLEYYDSARNADKFYQATLKDSSVCYQWGRCGTKGQAKVETHSSERAASQALDEKVSEKARKGYSRTGGSVPLPQEFSQAASPPPKKEPETNPDQDSEPASYFLNWKAARPIDAAALEESAELTRRIIDHCQHLLPQRFLLQSGEDYRQVLFFEDGEQVAAFGYPPMAFLDALTTRERKAVLELGTSRDGWLSNHGTGQGIISTGKKMFDFPVRLFLSILAGSHGLEVSCSDGLEYGTGLAVTPTMEDFEWYPLWTELKPLVEAHWFVQGSTKVLYSAPPTEGERTYAW
;
A
#
# COMPACT_ATOMS: atom_id res chain seq x y z
N MET A 1 32.17 11.30 54.50
CA MET A 1 30.86 10.78 54.03
C MET A 1 30.97 10.55 52.54
N SER A 2 30.99 9.27 52.19
CA SER A 2 31.09 8.72 50.84
C SER A 2 29.69 8.52 50.25
N GLY A 3 29.60 8.40 48.94
CA GLY A 3 28.40 7.96 48.21
C GLY A 3 27.99 8.98 47.15
N ALA A 4 28.58 9.03 45.96
CA ALA A 4 28.61 8.06 44.86
C ALA A 4 27.82 8.66 43.69
N ARG A 5 28.55 9.00 42.63
CA ARG A 5 28.04 9.51 41.36
C ARG A 5 27.44 8.34 40.58
N ASN A 6 26.21 8.50 40.11
CA ASN A 6 25.64 7.61 39.09
C ASN A 6 26.37 7.85 37.77
N THR A 7 27.06 6.82 37.30
CA THR A 7 27.59 6.70 35.94
C THR A 7 26.51 6.16 35.03
N GLU A 8 25.90 7.03 34.22
CA GLU A 8 25.22 6.65 32.99
C GLU A 8 26.29 6.41 31.92
N GLY A 9 26.73 5.16 31.79
CA GLY A 9 27.53 4.70 30.67
C GLY A 9 26.62 4.25 29.54
N GLY A 10 26.54 5.05 28.48
CA GLY A 10 25.88 4.66 27.24
C GLY A 10 26.61 3.49 26.58
N VAL A 11 25.87 2.41 26.32
CA VAL A 11 26.27 1.33 25.43
C VAL A 11 25.40 1.44 24.17
N MET A 12 25.97 1.99 23.10
CA MET A 12 25.42 1.86 21.76
C MET A 12 25.55 0.39 21.32
N GLY A 13 24.45 -0.25 20.92
CA GLY A 13 24.48 -1.53 20.19
C GLY A 13 23.66 -2.70 20.73
N ALA A 14 22.60 -2.49 21.52
CA ALA A 14 21.65 -3.55 21.83
C ALA A 14 20.32 -3.32 21.08
N GLY A 15 20.18 -3.93 19.91
CA GLY A 15 18.94 -3.92 19.15
C GLY A 15 17.75 -4.50 19.94
N LYS A 16 16.53 -3.98 19.69
CA LYS A 16 15.29 -4.43 20.37
C LYS A 16 14.99 -5.88 19.99
N SER A 17 14.86 -6.78 20.96
CA SER A 17 14.51 -8.20 20.73
C SER A 17 13.29 -8.62 21.56
N VAL A 18 12.43 -9.44 20.97
CA VAL A 18 11.22 -9.98 21.60
C VAL A 18 11.15 -11.48 21.36
N TYR A 19 10.95 -12.24 22.43
CA TYR A 19 10.74 -13.68 22.39
C TYR A 19 9.36 -14.06 22.92
N LEU A 20 8.68 -14.94 22.19
CA LEU A 20 7.33 -15.39 22.47
C LEU A 20 7.22 -16.92 22.37
N GLU A 21 6.40 -17.51 23.23
CA GLU A 21 6.09 -18.94 23.21
C GLU A 21 4.58 -19.16 23.05
N TYR A 22 4.21 -20.26 22.40
CA TYR A 22 2.85 -20.76 22.27
C TYR A 22 2.82 -22.22 22.66
N TYR A 23 2.00 -22.55 23.65
CA TYR A 23 1.77 -23.91 24.12
C TYR A 23 0.29 -24.29 24.01
N ASP A 24 0.02 -25.44 23.41
CA ASP A 24 -1.31 -26.03 23.32
C ASP A 24 -1.19 -27.55 23.40
N SER A 25 -1.55 -28.10 24.56
CA SER A 25 -1.47 -29.53 24.85
C SER A 25 -2.45 -30.36 24.02
N ALA A 26 -3.60 -29.82 23.65
CA ALA A 26 -4.60 -30.53 22.85
C ALA A 26 -4.13 -30.76 21.41
N ARG A 27 -3.29 -29.85 20.90
CA ARG A 27 -2.71 -29.92 19.55
C ARG A 27 -1.25 -30.37 19.52
N ASN A 28 -0.68 -30.76 20.67
CA ASN A 28 0.73 -31.07 20.84
C ASN A 28 1.65 -29.99 20.22
N ALA A 29 1.26 -28.73 20.39
CA ALA A 29 1.94 -27.58 19.82
C ALA A 29 2.77 -26.90 20.91
N ASP A 30 4.07 -26.80 20.65
CA ASP A 30 5.05 -26.14 21.50
C ASP A 30 5.97 -25.33 20.59
N LYS A 31 5.67 -24.05 20.42
CA LYS A 31 6.25 -23.20 19.38
C LYS A 31 6.87 -21.96 19.97
N PHE A 32 7.99 -21.54 19.41
CA PHE A 32 8.58 -20.24 19.69
C PHE A 32 8.47 -19.30 18.49
N TYR A 33 8.53 -18.02 18.80
CA TYR A 33 8.71 -16.94 17.85
C TYR A 33 9.64 -15.89 18.46
N GLN A 34 10.73 -15.57 17.79
CA GLN A 34 11.65 -14.50 18.16
C GLN A 34 11.67 -13.46 17.04
N ALA A 35 11.74 -12.19 17.41
CA ALA A 35 11.98 -11.12 16.48
C ALA A 35 13.04 -10.17 17.05
N THR A 36 14.08 -9.90 16.29
CA THR A 36 15.17 -8.99 16.69
C THR A 36 15.36 -7.91 15.65
N LEU A 37 15.21 -6.66 16.09
CA LEU A 37 15.51 -5.46 15.33
C LEU A 37 16.98 -5.09 15.50
N LYS A 38 17.63 -4.74 14.40
CA LYS A 38 18.97 -4.17 14.36
C LYS A 38 19.05 -3.22 13.17
N ASP A 39 19.39 -1.96 13.45
CA ASP A 39 19.38 -0.88 12.45
C ASP A 39 18.03 -0.83 11.73
N SER A 40 18.01 -0.91 10.39
CA SER A 40 16.77 -0.97 9.60
C SER A 40 16.32 -2.40 9.26
N SER A 41 16.85 -3.43 9.91
CA SER A 41 16.51 -4.83 9.62
C SER A 41 15.88 -5.55 10.81
N VAL A 42 14.91 -6.42 10.53
CA VAL A 42 14.29 -7.31 11.51
C VAL A 42 14.57 -8.77 11.14
N CYS A 43 15.16 -9.53 12.06
CA CYS A 43 15.27 -10.98 11.95
C CYS A 43 14.13 -11.65 12.71
N TYR A 44 13.27 -12.35 11.99
CA TYR A 44 12.22 -13.20 12.55
C TYR A 44 12.71 -14.64 12.61
N GLN A 45 12.57 -15.31 13.75
CA GLN A 45 12.86 -16.74 13.91
C GLN A 45 11.65 -17.45 14.50
N TRP A 46 11.35 -18.66 14.04
CA TRP A 46 10.22 -19.44 14.54
C TRP A 46 10.45 -20.93 14.41
N GLY A 47 9.85 -21.72 15.30
CA GLY A 47 9.99 -23.17 15.27
C GLY A 47 9.36 -23.85 16.46
N ARG A 48 9.70 -25.12 16.65
CA ARG A 48 9.36 -25.85 17.87
C ARG A 48 10.32 -25.45 18.99
N CYS A 49 9.84 -25.27 20.22
CA CYS A 49 10.72 -24.96 21.35
C CYS A 49 11.83 -26.02 21.49
N GLY A 50 13.05 -25.57 21.83
CA GLY A 50 14.24 -26.42 21.89
C GLY A 50 14.91 -26.73 20.54
N THR A 51 14.41 -26.19 19.42
CA THR A 51 15.03 -26.34 18.09
C THR A 51 15.64 -25.03 17.61
N LYS A 52 16.48 -25.08 16.56
CA LYS A 52 16.99 -23.86 15.89
C LYS A 52 15.88 -23.10 15.14
N GLY A 53 14.80 -23.78 14.75
CA GLY A 53 13.73 -23.21 13.94
C GLY A 53 14.18 -22.76 12.54
N GLN A 54 13.36 -21.91 11.95
CA GLN A 54 13.58 -21.20 10.69
C GLN A 54 13.81 -19.71 10.99
N ALA A 55 14.47 -19.02 10.07
CA ALA A 55 14.71 -17.58 10.17
C ALA A 55 14.40 -16.87 8.84
N LYS A 56 13.95 -15.62 8.93
CA LYS A 56 13.81 -14.70 7.80
C LYS A 56 14.29 -13.33 8.25
N VAL A 57 15.14 -12.70 7.44
CA VAL A 57 15.56 -11.31 7.63
C VAL A 57 14.76 -10.45 6.68
N GLU A 58 14.21 -9.36 7.18
CA GLU A 58 13.57 -8.30 6.40
C GLU A 58 14.32 -7.00 6.64
N THR A 59 14.70 -6.33 5.55
CA THR A 59 15.35 -5.01 5.61
C THR A 59 14.35 -3.96 5.17
N HIS A 60 14.27 -2.88 5.93
CA HIS A 60 13.36 -1.77 5.71
C HIS A 60 14.15 -0.50 5.36
N SER A 61 13.43 0.51 4.86
CA SER A 61 14.00 1.80 4.45
C SER A 61 14.56 2.63 5.62
N SER A 62 14.12 2.36 6.85
CA SER A 62 14.58 3.06 8.05
C SER A 62 14.42 2.19 9.31
N GLU A 63 15.16 2.53 10.36
CA GLU A 63 15.02 1.92 11.69
C GLU A 63 13.59 2.09 12.25
N ARG A 64 12.94 3.24 11.98
CA ARG A 64 11.56 3.49 12.39
C ARG A 64 10.59 2.51 11.73
N ALA A 65 10.71 2.31 10.42
CA ALA A 65 9.87 1.36 9.67
C ALA A 65 10.09 -0.08 10.16
N ALA A 66 11.34 -0.46 10.41
CA ALA A 66 11.67 -1.77 10.97
C ALA A 66 11.10 -1.98 12.39
N SER A 67 11.13 -0.94 13.23
CA SER A 67 10.53 -0.98 14.57
C SER A 67 9.01 -1.13 14.53
N GLN A 68 8.33 -0.43 13.61
CA GLN A 68 6.89 -0.59 13.40
C GLN A 68 6.53 -2.00 12.93
N ALA A 69 7.25 -2.53 11.93
CA ALA A 69 7.04 -3.89 11.43
C ALA A 69 7.23 -4.95 12.52
N LEU A 70 8.24 -4.76 13.38
CA LEU A 70 8.45 -5.60 14.57
C LEU A 70 7.23 -5.56 15.51
N ASP A 71 6.74 -4.37 15.86
CA ASP A 71 5.64 -4.20 16.80
C ASP A 71 4.32 -4.77 16.26
N GLU A 72 4.05 -4.58 14.97
CA GLU A 72 2.92 -5.19 14.27
C GLU A 72 2.97 -6.71 14.35
N LYS A 73 4.12 -7.31 14.01
CA LYS A 73 4.29 -8.77 14.08
C LYS A 73 4.13 -9.31 15.48
N VAL A 74 4.68 -8.63 16.49
CA VAL A 74 4.52 -9.03 17.89
C VAL A 74 3.05 -8.95 18.31
N SER A 75 2.31 -7.90 17.91
CA SER A 75 0.88 -7.77 18.21
C SER A 75 0.04 -8.87 17.53
N GLU A 76 0.36 -9.23 16.28
CA GLU A 76 -0.29 -10.30 15.53
C GLU A 76 -0.09 -11.65 16.24
N LYS A 77 1.12 -11.93 16.72
CA LYS A 77 1.43 -13.16 17.45
C LYS A 77 0.73 -13.20 18.81
N ALA A 78 0.70 -12.08 19.53
CA ALA A 78 -0.02 -11.98 20.80
C ALA A 78 -1.52 -12.31 20.63
N ARG A 79 -2.17 -11.78 19.57
CA ARG A 79 -3.57 -12.13 19.24
C ARG A 79 -3.78 -13.61 18.91
N LYS A 80 -2.73 -14.30 18.46
CA LYS A 80 -2.73 -15.75 18.19
C LYS A 80 -2.44 -16.61 19.42
N GLY A 81 -2.38 -16.01 20.62
CA GLY A 81 -2.17 -16.71 21.88
C GLY A 81 -0.70 -16.92 22.25
N TYR A 82 0.24 -16.30 21.53
CA TYR A 82 1.65 -16.29 21.95
C TYR A 82 1.83 -15.38 23.18
N SER A 83 2.65 -15.83 24.13
CA SER A 83 2.96 -15.10 25.36
C SER A 83 4.43 -14.71 25.40
N ARG A 84 4.75 -13.51 25.92
CA ARG A 84 6.13 -13.08 26.14
C ARG A 84 6.77 -13.91 27.24
N THR A 85 7.94 -14.47 26.96
CA THR A 85 8.77 -15.20 27.93
C THR A 85 10.21 -14.68 27.89
N GLY A 86 11.06 -15.11 28.82
CA GLY A 86 12.47 -14.73 28.89
C GLY A 86 13.41 -15.58 28.02
N GLY A 87 12.86 -16.40 27.12
CA GLY A 87 13.66 -17.25 26.23
C GLY A 87 14.43 -16.46 25.18
N SER A 88 15.38 -17.13 24.53
CA SER A 88 16.07 -16.62 23.36
C SER A 88 16.65 -17.76 22.53
N VAL A 89 16.55 -17.65 21.21
CA VAL A 89 17.24 -18.49 20.25
C VAL A 89 18.39 -17.69 19.63
N PRO A 90 19.60 -18.25 19.50
CA PRO A 90 20.71 -17.56 18.86
C PRO A 90 20.35 -17.08 17.45
N LEU A 91 20.69 -15.83 17.15
CA LEU A 91 20.48 -15.25 15.83
C LEU A 91 21.34 -15.96 14.78
N PRO A 92 20.90 -16.04 13.51
CA PRO A 92 21.74 -16.50 12.42
C PRO A 92 23.02 -15.65 12.32
N GLN A 93 24.16 -16.29 12.02
CA GLN A 93 25.46 -15.61 11.96
C GLN A 93 25.47 -14.43 10.97
N GLU A 94 24.75 -14.55 9.85
CA GLU A 94 24.61 -13.50 8.83
C GLU A 94 23.99 -12.20 9.40
N PHE A 95 23.03 -12.32 10.32
CA PHE A 95 22.41 -11.16 10.97
C PHE A 95 23.30 -10.58 12.09
N SER A 96 24.07 -11.45 12.75
CA SER A 96 24.99 -11.06 13.82
C SER A 96 26.20 -10.28 13.32
N GLN A 97 26.77 -10.66 12.16
CA GLN A 97 28.01 -10.09 11.62
C GLN A 97 27.86 -8.71 10.95
N ALA A 98 26.64 -8.25 10.63
CA ALA A 98 26.40 -6.92 10.08
C ALA A 98 26.64 -5.73 11.06
N ALA A 99 27.30 -5.96 12.22
CA ALA A 99 27.52 -4.98 13.29
C ALA A 99 28.94 -4.37 13.36
N SER A 100 29.87 -4.74 12.48
CA SER A 100 31.19 -4.09 12.46
C SER A 100 31.22 -2.99 11.40
N PRO A 101 31.54 -1.73 11.74
CA PRO A 101 31.69 -0.69 10.74
C PRO A 101 32.86 -1.05 9.81
N PRO A 102 32.66 -1.17 8.49
CA PRO A 102 33.77 -1.30 7.58
C PRO A 102 34.61 -0.01 7.59
N PRO A 103 35.94 -0.08 7.38
CA PRO A 103 36.77 1.11 7.33
C PRO A 103 36.26 2.03 6.22
N LYS A 104 36.11 3.31 6.58
CA LYS A 104 35.62 4.41 5.76
C LYS A 104 36.35 4.41 4.41
N LYS A 105 35.74 3.79 3.39
CA LYS A 105 36.03 4.13 2.00
C LYS A 105 35.22 5.38 1.70
N GLU A 106 35.94 6.42 1.30
CA GLU A 106 35.37 7.60 0.67
C GLU A 106 34.37 7.15 -0.41
N PRO A 107 33.25 7.89 -0.58
CA PRO A 107 32.25 7.50 -1.55
C PRO A 107 32.84 7.71 -2.94
N GLU A 108 33.30 6.62 -3.55
CA GLU A 108 33.28 6.51 -5.01
C GLU A 108 31.80 6.53 -5.39
N THR A 109 31.35 7.71 -5.80
CA THR A 109 30.10 7.93 -6.50
C THR A 109 30.09 7.03 -7.72
N ASN A 110 29.43 5.88 -7.60
CA ASN A 110 29.06 5.05 -8.72
C ASN A 110 27.64 5.49 -9.13
N PRO A 111 27.47 6.25 -10.23
CA PRO A 111 26.18 6.84 -10.57
C PRO A 111 25.11 5.85 -11.07
N ASP A 112 25.41 4.55 -11.17
CA ASP A 112 24.54 3.55 -11.81
C ASP A 112 24.17 2.34 -10.91
N GLN A 113 24.08 2.51 -9.59
CA GLN A 113 23.31 1.54 -8.80
C GLN A 113 21.84 1.92 -8.84
N ASP A 114 21.13 1.37 -9.83
CA ASP A 114 19.69 1.22 -9.88
C ASP A 114 19.22 0.55 -8.57
N SER A 115 18.94 1.37 -7.56
CA SER A 115 18.11 0.98 -6.44
C SER A 115 16.76 0.58 -7.04
N GLU A 116 16.39 -0.70 -6.93
CA GLU A 116 15.05 -1.15 -7.33
C GLU A 116 14.02 -0.15 -6.81
N PRO A 117 13.10 0.35 -7.65
CA PRO A 117 12.16 1.38 -7.25
C PRO A 117 11.39 0.84 -6.05
N ALA A 118 11.49 1.55 -4.92
CA ALA A 118 10.84 1.18 -3.67
C ALA A 118 9.38 0.82 -3.98
N SER A 119 9.05 -0.47 -3.89
CA SER A 119 7.68 -0.93 -4.08
C SER A 119 6.88 -0.45 -2.87
N TYR A 120 5.76 0.21 -3.15
CA TYR A 120 4.80 0.56 -2.13
C TYR A 120 3.40 0.15 -2.59
N PHE A 121 2.49 0.13 -1.64
CA PHE A 121 1.15 -0.40 -1.83
C PHE A 121 0.13 0.70 -1.59
N LEU A 122 -0.82 0.81 -2.52
CA LEU A 122 -2.02 1.61 -2.36
C LEU A 122 -3.12 0.72 -1.77
N ASN A 123 -3.49 0.98 -0.53
CA ASN A 123 -4.65 0.38 0.11
C ASN A 123 -5.86 1.26 -0.21
N TRP A 124 -6.95 0.67 -0.69
CA TRP A 124 -8.19 1.41 -0.90
C TRP A 124 -9.34 0.76 -0.13
N LYS A 125 -10.37 1.55 0.18
CA LYS A 125 -11.59 1.12 0.85
C LYS A 125 -12.78 1.97 0.39
N ALA A 126 -13.80 1.31 -0.14
CA ALA A 126 -15.05 1.95 -0.56
C ALA A 126 -16.09 1.85 0.56
N ALA A 127 -16.23 2.91 1.36
CA ALA A 127 -17.24 3.00 2.42
C ALA A 127 -18.66 3.29 1.88
N ARG A 128 -18.75 3.80 0.65
CA ARG A 128 -20.00 3.98 -0.10
C ARG A 128 -19.95 3.15 -1.39
N PRO A 129 -21.10 2.68 -1.88
CA PRO A 129 -21.18 2.00 -3.17
C PRO A 129 -20.60 2.82 -4.31
N ILE A 130 -19.60 2.27 -4.99
CA ILE A 130 -19.11 2.75 -6.28
C ILE A 130 -19.83 1.94 -7.36
N ASP A 131 -20.82 2.54 -8.02
CA ASP A 131 -21.54 1.88 -9.12
C ASP A 131 -20.74 1.90 -10.43
N ALA A 132 -21.29 1.26 -11.47
CA ALA A 132 -20.64 1.18 -12.78
C ALA A 132 -20.52 2.56 -13.45
N ALA A 133 -21.49 3.45 -13.24
CA ALA A 133 -21.48 4.80 -13.82
C ALA A 133 -20.36 5.65 -13.20
N ALA A 134 -20.16 5.54 -11.88
CA ALA A 134 -19.06 6.19 -11.17
C ALA A 134 -17.68 5.73 -11.67
N LEU A 135 -17.52 4.42 -11.94
CA LEU A 135 -16.29 3.88 -12.53
C LEU A 135 -16.05 4.44 -13.93
N GLU A 136 -17.08 4.44 -14.77
CA GLU A 136 -16.99 4.91 -16.17
C GLU A 136 -16.70 6.41 -16.23
N GLU A 137 -17.40 7.22 -15.44
CA GLU A 137 -17.17 8.67 -15.33
C GLU A 137 -15.74 8.98 -14.89
N SER A 138 -15.27 8.30 -13.83
CA SER A 138 -13.93 8.52 -13.28
C SER A 138 -12.83 8.10 -14.27
N ALA A 139 -13.04 6.99 -14.97
CA ALA A 139 -12.09 6.50 -15.95
C ALA A 139 -12.08 7.37 -17.22
N GLU A 140 -13.23 7.87 -17.66
CA GLU A 140 -13.32 8.83 -18.77
C GLU A 140 -12.66 10.17 -18.42
N LEU A 141 -12.84 10.69 -17.21
CA LEU A 141 -12.16 11.92 -16.77
C LEU A 141 -10.64 11.70 -16.68
N THR A 142 -10.19 10.56 -16.15
CA THR A 142 -8.77 10.16 -16.15
C THR A 142 -8.21 10.16 -17.57
N ARG A 143 -8.92 9.52 -18.50
CA ARG A 143 -8.53 9.43 -19.91
C ARG A 143 -8.40 10.81 -20.54
N ARG A 144 -9.39 11.70 -20.35
CA ARG A 144 -9.32 13.07 -20.88
C ARG A 144 -8.08 13.81 -20.39
N ILE A 145 -7.72 13.70 -19.11
CA ILE A 145 -6.53 14.37 -18.55
C ILE A 145 -5.25 13.81 -19.19
N ILE A 146 -5.16 12.49 -19.33
CA ILE A 146 -4.01 11.83 -19.96
C ILE A 146 -3.92 12.17 -21.46
N ASP A 147 -5.04 12.23 -22.18
CA ASP A 147 -5.09 12.55 -23.62
C ASP A 147 -4.61 13.97 -23.94
N HIS A 148 -4.72 14.90 -22.99
CA HIS A 148 -4.13 16.24 -23.14
C HIS A 148 -2.59 16.21 -23.14
N CYS A 149 -1.99 15.09 -22.70
CA CYS A 149 -0.56 14.87 -22.64
C CYS A 149 -0.12 13.92 -23.75
N GLN A 150 -0.30 14.35 -25.01
CA GLN A 150 -0.09 13.54 -26.23
C GLN A 150 1.32 12.92 -26.35
N HIS A 151 2.30 13.35 -25.58
CA HIS A 151 3.66 12.80 -25.55
C HIS A 151 3.82 11.60 -24.57
N LEU A 152 2.79 11.25 -23.79
CA LEU A 152 2.75 10.06 -22.92
C LEU A 152 2.40 8.75 -23.65
N LEU A 153 2.26 8.80 -24.98
CA LEU A 153 1.58 7.79 -25.82
C LEU A 153 2.48 6.66 -26.39
N PRO A 154 3.06 5.78 -25.54
CA PRO A 154 3.03 4.36 -25.93
C PRO A 154 2.25 3.48 -24.96
N GLN A 155 1.84 3.96 -23.80
CA GLN A 155 1.16 3.11 -22.81
C GLN A 155 -0.35 3.34 -22.85
N ARG A 156 -1.04 2.38 -23.47
CA ARG A 156 -2.49 2.39 -23.67
C ARG A 156 -3.21 2.19 -22.35
N PHE A 157 -3.82 3.26 -21.82
CA PHE A 157 -4.91 3.16 -20.86
C PHE A 157 -6.19 2.95 -21.65
N LEU A 158 -6.79 1.77 -21.55
CA LEU A 158 -8.08 1.52 -22.17
C LEU A 158 -9.01 0.85 -21.15
N LEU A 159 -10.06 1.60 -20.81
CA LEU A 159 -11.36 1.03 -20.47
C LEU A 159 -11.71 -0.03 -21.51
N GLN A 160 -11.90 -1.26 -21.06
CA GLN A 160 -12.73 -2.20 -21.79
C GLN A 160 -14.12 -2.14 -21.15
N SER A 161 -14.91 -1.11 -21.45
CA SER A 161 -16.32 -1.06 -21.05
C SER A 161 -17.14 -1.89 -22.05
N GLY A 162 -17.39 -3.15 -21.72
CA GLY A 162 -18.48 -3.93 -22.29
C GLY A 162 -19.55 -4.17 -21.22
N GLU A 163 -20.74 -4.60 -21.59
CA GLU A 163 -21.83 -4.89 -20.64
C GLU A 163 -21.42 -5.87 -19.51
N ASP A 164 -20.39 -6.68 -19.76
CA ASP A 164 -19.82 -7.66 -18.83
C ASP A 164 -18.61 -7.16 -18.00
N TYR A 165 -18.08 -5.96 -18.29
CA TYR A 165 -16.80 -5.49 -17.75
C TYR A 165 -16.96 -4.16 -17.02
N ARG A 166 -17.20 -4.25 -15.70
CA ARG A 166 -17.21 -3.09 -14.80
C ARG A 166 -15.83 -2.88 -14.18
N GLN A 167 -14.81 -2.79 -15.03
CA GLN A 167 -13.40 -2.74 -14.62
C GLN A 167 -12.63 -1.67 -15.38
N VAL A 168 -11.65 -1.11 -14.70
CA VAL A 168 -10.61 -0.24 -15.23
C VAL A 168 -9.31 -1.02 -15.21
N LEU A 169 -8.68 -1.15 -16.37
CA LEU A 169 -7.44 -1.90 -16.55
C LEU A 169 -6.28 -0.93 -16.75
N PHE A 170 -5.15 -1.24 -16.13
CA PHE A 170 -3.93 -0.45 -16.22
C PHE A 170 -2.85 -1.29 -16.89
N PHE A 171 -2.16 -0.69 -17.86
CA PHE A 171 -1.13 -1.35 -18.65
C PHE A 171 0.21 -0.63 -18.52
N GLU A 172 1.30 -1.39 -18.52
CA GLU A 172 2.67 -0.92 -18.65
C GLU A 172 3.31 -1.69 -19.81
N ASP A 173 3.85 -0.98 -20.81
CA ASP A 173 4.48 -1.55 -22.01
C ASP A 173 3.65 -2.63 -22.74
N GLY A 174 2.33 -2.49 -22.71
CA GLY A 174 1.38 -3.41 -23.35
C GLY A 174 0.98 -4.62 -22.49
N GLU A 175 1.55 -4.77 -21.30
CA GLU A 175 1.16 -5.79 -20.32
C GLU A 175 0.21 -5.21 -19.27
N GLN A 176 -0.83 -5.97 -18.91
CA GLN A 176 -1.74 -5.57 -17.83
C GLN A 176 -1.02 -5.69 -16.49
N VAL A 177 -0.84 -4.57 -15.79
CA VAL A 177 -0.15 -4.51 -14.49
C VAL A 177 -1.09 -4.36 -13.31
N ALA A 178 -2.29 -3.80 -13.52
CA ALA A 178 -3.30 -3.68 -12.47
C ALA A 178 -4.72 -3.65 -13.05
N ALA A 179 -5.70 -3.89 -12.18
CA ALA A 179 -7.11 -3.69 -12.46
C ALA A 179 -7.82 -3.13 -11.21
N PHE A 180 -8.89 -2.37 -11.43
CA PHE A 180 -9.78 -1.90 -10.38
C PHE A 180 -11.23 -1.99 -10.85
N GLY A 181 -12.15 -2.45 -10.01
CA GLY A 181 -13.57 -2.53 -10.34
C GLY A 181 -14.20 -3.83 -9.87
N TYR A 182 -15.21 -4.32 -10.56
CA TYR A 182 -15.91 -5.56 -10.20
C TYR A 182 -15.19 -6.78 -10.77
N PRO A 183 -15.14 -7.92 -10.07
CA PRO A 183 -14.40 -9.10 -10.50
C PRO A 183 -14.98 -9.68 -11.80
N PRO A 184 -14.14 -10.16 -12.74
CA PRO A 184 -14.64 -10.76 -13.98
C PRO A 184 -15.27 -12.12 -13.70
N MET A 185 -16.22 -12.55 -14.53
CA MET A 185 -16.89 -13.86 -14.35
C MET A 185 -15.90 -15.03 -14.33
N ALA A 186 -14.88 -14.99 -15.20
CA ALA A 186 -13.83 -16.02 -15.21
C ALA A 186 -13.07 -16.12 -13.88
N PHE A 187 -12.83 -15.00 -13.19
CA PHE A 187 -12.25 -15.01 -11.84
C PHE A 187 -13.22 -15.63 -10.84
N LEU A 188 -14.49 -15.24 -10.88
CA LEU A 188 -15.52 -15.77 -9.98
C LEU A 188 -15.75 -17.28 -10.16
N ASP A 189 -15.62 -17.78 -11.38
CA ASP A 189 -15.78 -19.20 -11.74
C ASP A 189 -14.62 -20.06 -11.24
N ALA A 190 -13.44 -19.47 -11.05
CA ALA A 190 -12.30 -20.14 -10.43
C ALA A 190 -12.40 -20.23 -8.90
N LEU A 191 -13.27 -19.44 -8.26
CA LEU A 191 -13.42 -19.40 -6.81
C LEU A 191 -14.33 -20.51 -6.28
N THR A 192 -14.02 -20.99 -5.07
CA THR A 192 -14.97 -21.80 -4.31
C THR A 192 -16.20 -20.98 -3.94
N THR A 193 -17.32 -21.65 -3.60
CA THR A 193 -18.55 -20.97 -3.14
C THR A 193 -18.29 -20.02 -1.96
N ARG A 194 -17.40 -20.41 -1.04
CA ARG A 194 -17.05 -19.60 0.13
C ARG A 194 -16.25 -18.35 -0.25
N GLU A 195 -15.27 -18.49 -1.14
CA GLU A 195 -14.46 -17.35 -1.62
C GLU A 195 -15.29 -16.41 -2.47
N ARG A 196 -16.13 -16.94 -3.38
CA ARG A 196 -17.08 -16.16 -4.16
C ARG A 196 -17.98 -15.32 -3.26
N LYS A 197 -18.53 -15.90 -2.19
CA LYS A 197 -19.32 -15.18 -1.18
C LYS A 197 -18.51 -14.07 -0.50
N ALA A 198 -17.27 -14.36 -0.11
CA ALA A 198 -16.40 -13.37 0.54
C ALA A 198 -16.09 -12.17 -0.38
N VAL A 199 -15.85 -12.41 -1.66
CA VAL A 199 -15.60 -11.34 -2.64
C VAL A 199 -16.88 -10.56 -2.94
N LEU A 200 -17.98 -11.24 -3.28
CA LEU A 200 -19.19 -10.60 -3.80
C LEU A 200 -20.06 -9.94 -2.72
N GLU A 201 -20.10 -10.49 -1.51
CA GLU A 201 -20.97 -9.99 -0.44
C GLU A 201 -20.19 -9.22 0.64
N LEU A 202 -19.00 -9.71 1.01
CA LEU A 202 -18.23 -9.12 2.12
C LEU A 202 -17.21 -8.09 1.66
N GLY A 203 -16.91 -8.00 0.35
CA GLY A 203 -15.94 -7.07 -0.20
C GLY A 203 -14.51 -7.31 0.31
N THR A 204 -14.19 -8.52 0.76
CA THR A 204 -12.90 -8.87 1.37
C THR A 204 -11.91 -9.45 0.35
N SER A 205 -11.83 -8.85 -0.84
CA SER A 205 -10.88 -9.31 -1.87
C SER A 205 -9.49 -8.80 -1.57
N ARG A 206 -8.47 -9.65 -1.71
CA ARG A 206 -7.08 -9.19 -1.61
C ARG A 206 -6.62 -8.47 -2.88
N ASP A 207 -7.30 -8.74 -4.00
CA ASP A 207 -6.83 -8.42 -5.36
C ASP A 207 -7.47 -7.15 -5.93
N GLY A 208 -8.04 -6.28 -5.10
CA GLY A 208 -8.53 -4.98 -5.59
C GLY A 208 -9.92 -5.01 -6.25
N TRP A 209 -10.74 -6.01 -5.94
CA TRP A 209 -12.12 -6.12 -6.45
C TRP A 209 -13.18 -5.48 -5.54
N LEU A 210 -14.13 -4.77 -6.16
CA LEU A 210 -15.39 -4.32 -5.56
C LEU A 210 -16.37 -5.50 -5.43
N SER A 211 -17.17 -5.46 -4.37
CA SER A 211 -18.30 -6.36 -4.16
C SER A 211 -19.45 -6.04 -5.13
N ASN A 212 -20.50 -6.87 -5.14
CA ASN A 212 -21.71 -6.57 -5.91
C ASN A 212 -22.43 -5.28 -5.46
N HIS A 213 -22.10 -4.79 -4.26
CA HIS A 213 -22.64 -3.55 -3.71
C HIS A 213 -21.71 -2.36 -3.94
N GLY A 214 -20.67 -2.50 -4.76
CA GLY A 214 -19.70 -1.42 -5.02
C GLY A 214 -18.85 -1.05 -3.80
N THR A 215 -18.80 -1.92 -2.79
CA THR A 215 -17.99 -1.73 -1.58
C THR A 215 -16.83 -2.72 -1.58
N GLY A 216 -15.78 -2.43 -0.84
CA GLY A 216 -14.66 -3.37 -0.70
C GLY A 216 -13.43 -2.70 -0.17
N GLN A 217 -12.37 -3.49 -0.09
CA GLN A 217 -11.03 -3.00 0.15
C GLN A 217 -10.04 -3.85 -0.62
N GLY A 218 -8.88 -3.30 -0.93
CA GLY A 218 -7.85 -4.05 -1.64
C GLY A 218 -6.53 -3.31 -1.68
N ILE A 219 -5.54 -3.98 -2.28
CA ILE A 219 -4.19 -3.48 -2.39
C ILE A 219 -3.81 -3.43 -3.86
N ILE A 220 -3.37 -2.28 -4.35
CA ILE A 220 -2.72 -2.15 -5.65
C ILE A 220 -1.22 -1.95 -5.41
N SER A 221 -0.42 -2.87 -5.94
CA SER A 221 1.04 -2.76 -5.88
C SER A 221 1.51 -1.82 -6.99
N THR A 222 2.12 -0.72 -6.61
CA THR A 222 2.69 0.25 -7.56
C THR A 222 4.16 0.45 -7.23
N GLY A 223 5.06 0.15 -8.16
CA GLY A 223 6.40 0.75 -8.11
C GLY A 223 6.26 2.21 -8.55
N LYS A 224 7.14 3.13 -8.13
CA LYS A 224 7.24 4.49 -8.68
C LYS A 224 7.60 4.45 -10.18
N LYS A 225 6.63 4.04 -10.99
CA LYS A 225 6.72 3.67 -12.40
C LYS A 225 5.73 4.51 -13.19
N MET A 226 5.86 4.52 -14.50
CA MET A 226 5.04 5.38 -15.37
C MET A 226 3.53 5.14 -15.22
N PHE A 227 3.10 3.90 -14.95
CA PHE A 227 1.68 3.57 -14.78
C PHE A 227 1.09 4.02 -13.43
N ASP A 228 1.92 4.39 -12.45
CA ASP A 228 1.47 4.78 -11.12
C ASP A 228 0.68 6.09 -11.13
N PHE A 229 1.11 7.07 -11.93
CA PHE A 229 0.39 8.34 -12.09
C PHE A 229 -1.08 8.14 -12.52
N PRO A 230 -1.39 7.40 -13.60
CA PRO A 230 -2.76 7.07 -13.99
C PRO A 230 -3.58 6.37 -12.91
N VAL A 231 -2.99 5.40 -12.19
CA VAL A 231 -3.67 4.69 -11.10
C VAL A 231 -4.04 5.67 -9.99
N ARG A 232 -3.07 6.47 -9.53
CA ARG A 232 -3.29 7.47 -8.49
C ARG A 232 -4.29 8.53 -8.93
N LEU A 233 -4.19 9.01 -10.17
CA LEU A 233 -5.14 9.98 -10.72
C LEU A 233 -6.56 9.41 -10.69
N PHE A 234 -6.77 8.21 -11.22
CA PHE A 234 -8.07 7.55 -11.22
C PHE A 234 -8.64 7.34 -9.81
N LEU A 235 -7.85 6.78 -8.90
CA LEU A 235 -8.28 6.54 -7.52
C LEU A 235 -8.60 7.84 -6.78
N SER A 236 -7.86 8.90 -7.07
CA SER A 236 -8.11 10.21 -6.48
C SER A 236 -9.45 10.77 -6.99
N ILE A 237 -9.86 10.48 -8.24
CA ILE A 237 -11.13 10.98 -8.80
C ILE A 237 -12.25 10.29 -8.03
N LEU A 238 -12.19 8.97 -7.94
CA LEU A 238 -13.13 8.19 -7.13
C LEU A 238 -13.18 8.64 -5.66
N ALA A 239 -12.05 9.02 -5.07
CA ALA A 239 -12.01 9.55 -3.72
C ALA A 239 -12.76 10.88 -3.60
N GLY A 240 -12.53 11.80 -4.54
CA GLY A 240 -13.15 13.13 -4.56
C GLY A 240 -14.64 13.12 -4.91
N SER A 241 -15.07 12.33 -5.90
CA SER A 241 -16.45 12.33 -6.40
C SER A 241 -17.33 11.25 -5.77
N HIS A 242 -16.76 10.12 -5.31
CA HIS A 242 -17.53 8.95 -4.85
C HIS A 242 -17.14 8.46 -3.46
N GLY A 243 -16.26 9.16 -2.73
CA GLY A 243 -15.94 8.86 -1.33
C GLY A 243 -15.14 7.58 -1.13
N LEU A 244 -14.32 7.20 -2.12
CA LEU A 244 -13.29 6.18 -1.95
C LEU A 244 -12.23 6.64 -0.93
N GLU A 245 -11.93 5.81 0.05
CA GLU A 245 -10.79 5.99 0.95
C GLU A 245 -9.57 5.33 0.31
N VAL A 246 -8.43 6.00 0.23
CA VAL A 246 -7.18 5.41 -0.28
C VAL A 246 -6.04 5.84 0.62
N SER A 247 -5.11 4.94 0.89
CA SER A 247 -3.93 5.16 1.72
C SER A 247 -2.71 4.44 1.16
N CYS A 248 -1.51 4.91 1.50
CA CYS A 248 -0.24 4.33 1.05
C CYS A 248 0.49 3.62 2.21
N SER A 249 1.26 2.57 1.91
CA SER A 249 2.02 1.77 2.89
C SER A 249 3.22 2.49 3.53
N ASP A 250 3.55 3.70 3.08
CA ASP A 250 4.62 4.53 3.65
C ASP A 250 4.23 5.23 4.97
N GLY A 251 3.05 4.92 5.52
CA GLY A 251 2.65 5.38 6.85
C GLY A 251 2.12 6.81 6.87
N LEU A 252 1.88 7.40 5.70
CA LEU A 252 1.00 8.56 5.59
C LEU A 252 -0.43 8.05 5.81
N GLU A 253 -0.98 8.23 7.02
CA GLU A 253 -2.39 7.94 7.28
C GLU A 253 -3.26 8.94 6.52
N TYR A 254 -3.89 8.51 5.44
CA TYR A 254 -4.77 9.35 4.64
C TYR A 254 -6.17 9.37 5.26
N GLY A 255 -6.51 10.48 5.90
CA GLY A 255 -7.82 10.71 6.51
C GLY A 255 -8.94 10.78 5.46
N THR A 256 -10.09 10.23 5.82
CA THR A 256 -11.35 10.30 5.07
C THR A 256 -11.66 11.72 4.61
N GLY A 257 -11.78 11.91 3.29
CA GLY A 257 -12.34 13.12 2.68
C GLY A 257 -11.48 14.37 2.67
N LEU A 258 -10.19 14.33 3.07
CA LEU A 258 -9.38 15.56 3.13
C LEU A 258 -7.96 15.49 2.56
N ALA A 259 -7.42 14.32 2.18
CA ALA A 259 -6.02 14.30 1.71
C ALA A 259 -5.62 13.15 0.77
N VAL A 260 -6.54 12.47 0.06
CA VAL A 260 -6.12 11.57 -1.04
C VAL A 260 -5.84 12.34 -2.33
N THR A 261 -5.83 13.66 -2.29
CA THR A 261 -5.10 14.39 -3.29
C THR A 261 -3.63 14.10 -3.04
N PRO A 262 -2.94 13.30 -3.88
CA PRO A 262 -1.48 13.28 -3.85
C PRO A 262 -1.02 14.71 -3.67
N THR A 263 -0.28 14.95 -2.59
CA THR A 263 0.32 16.26 -2.40
C THR A 263 1.17 16.51 -3.65
N MET A 264 1.26 17.76 -4.10
CA MET A 264 1.98 18.06 -5.34
C MET A 264 3.42 17.55 -5.33
N GLU A 265 3.98 17.38 -4.14
CA GLU A 265 5.30 16.84 -3.85
C GLU A 265 5.40 15.33 -4.19
N ASP A 266 4.28 14.59 -4.13
CA ASP A 266 4.20 13.14 -4.40
C ASP A 266 4.45 12.77 -5.86
N PHE A 267 4.47 13.74 -6.78
CA PHE A 267 4.73 13.54 -8.21
C PHE A 267 5.95 14.30 -8.72
N GLU A 268 6.76 14.91 -7.86
CA GLU A 268 7.99 15.60 -8.31
C GLU A 268 8.99 14.65 -9.00
N TRP A 269 8.90 13.35 -8.72
CA TRP A 269 9.66 12.32 -9.42
C TRP A 269 9.15 12.03 -10.84
N TYR A 270 7.93 12.43 -11.17
CA TYR A 270 7.33 12.21 -12.48
C TYR A 270 7.88 13.24 -13.47
N PRO A 271 8.62 12.84 -14.53
CA PRO A 271 9.36 13.78 -15.38
C PRO A 271 8.51 14.87 -16.03
N LEU A 272 7.20 14.64 -16.16
CA LEU A 272 6.26 15.51 -16.86
C LEU A 272 5.29 16.22 -15.89
N TRP A 273 5.55 16.14 -14.59
CA TRP A 273 4.68 16.73 -13.57
C TRP A 273 4.48 18.23 -13.76
N THR A 274 5.52 18.96 -14.19
CA THR A 274 5.45 20.40 -14.45
C THR A 274 4.38 20.77 -15.49
N GLU A 275 4.15 19.93 -16.49
CA GLU A 275 3.14 20.14 -17.53
C GLU A 275 1.75 19.64 -17.12
N LEU A 276 1.70 18.53 -16.37
CA LEU A 276 0.47 17.93 -15.85
C LEU A 276 -0.17 18.76 -14.73
N LYS A 277 0.65 19.37 -13.89
CA LYS A 277 0.21 20.08 -12.69
C LYS A 277 -0.84 21.15 -12.99
N PRO A 278 -0.66 22.08 -13.94
CA PRO A 278 -1.70 23.07 -14.27
C PRO A 278 -3.01 22.45 -14.77
N LEU A 279 -2.95 21.32 -15.49
CA LEU A 279 -4.15 20.62 -15.98
C LEU A 279 -4.91 19.95 -14.84
N VAL A 280 -4.18 19.26 -13.97
CA VAL A 280 -4.71 18.67 -12.74
C VAL A 280 -5.31 19.79 -11.87
N GLU A 281 -4.60 20.90 -11.65
CA GLU A 281 -5.11 22.05 -10.91
C GLU A 281 -6.39 22.62 -11.52
N ALA A 282 -6.42 22.87 -12.83
CA ALA A 282 -7.57 23.44 -13.51
C ALA A 282 -8.84 22.57 -13.40
N HIS A 283 -8.66 21.24 -13.39
CA HIS A 283 -9.77 20.27 -13.35
C HIS A 283 -10.10 19.80 -11.92
N TRP A 284 -9.18 19.96 -10.97
CA TRP A 284 -9.26 19.33 -9.65
C TRP A 284 -9.15 20.28 -8.45
N PHE A 285 -8.39 21.37 -8.56
CA PHE A 285 -8.09 22.26 -7.42
C PHE A 285 -8.33 23.72 -7.80
N VAL A 286 -9.41 24.31 -7.29
CA VAL A 286 -9.51 25.79 -7.28
C VAL A 286 -9.23 26.24 -5.85
N GLN A 287 -8.13 26.98 -5.67
CA GLN A 287 -7.78 27.68 -4.44
C GLN A 287 -7.67 26.77 -3.19
N GLY A 288 -6.90 25.68 -3.29
CA GLY A 288 -6.63 24.80 -2.14
C GLY A 288 -7.83 24.02 -1.61
N SER A 289 -8.96 24.09 -2.31
CA SER A 289 -10.14 23.25 -2.09
C SER A 289 -10.32 22.36 -3.31
N THR A 290 -10.48 21.05 -3.10
CA THR A 290 -10.88 20.12 -4.17
C THR A 290 -12.13 20.65 -4.85
N LYS A 291 -12.00 21.01 -6.13
CA LYS A 291 -13.12 21.35 -6.99
C LYS A 291 -13.85 20.03 -7.22
N VAL A 292 -14.83 19.72 -6.38
CA VAL A 292 -15.89 18.79 -6.78
C VAL A 292 -16.62 19.50 -7.90
N LEU A 293 -16.19 19.29 -9.15
CA LEU A 293 -16.91 19.71 -10.35
C LEU A 293 -18.15 18.83 -10.50
N TYR A 294 -19.06 18.87 -9.53
CA TYR A 294 -20.45 18.68 -9.84
C TYR A 294 -20.92 20.04 -10.35
N SER A 295 -20.96 20.22 -11.67
CA SER A 295 -22.07 20.99 -12.20
C SER A 295 -23.31 20.21 -11.75
N ALA A 296 -24.07 20.77 -10.80
CA ALA A 296 -25.32 20.16 -10.36
C ALA A 296 -26.10 19.68 -11.60
N PRO A 297 -26.72 18.49 -11.58
CA PRO A 297 -27.67 18.14 -12.64
C PRO A 297 -28.65 19.32 -12.75
N PRO A 298 -28.99 19.77 -13.98
CA PRO A 298 -29.88 20.91 -14.15
C PRO A 298 -31.11 20.65 -13.29
N THR A 299 -31.39 21.59 -12.37
CA THR A 299 -32.59 21.54 -11.54
C THR A 299 -33.78 21.26 -12.45
N GLU A 300 -34.63 20.33 -12.03
CA GLU A 300 -35.91 19.98 -12.66
C GLU A 300 -36.72 21.26 -12.88
N GLY A 301 -36.52 21.91 -14.03
CA GLY A 301 -36.94 23.30 -14.24
C GLY A 301 -36.31 23.96 -15.48
N GLU A 302 -35.08 23.61 -15.86
CA GLU A 302 -34.42 24.13 -17.07
C GLU A 302 -34.36 23.11 -18.22
N ARG A 303 -35.46 22.39 -18.47
CA ARG A 303 -35.70 21.76 -19.78
C ARG A 303 -36.55 22.69 -20.63
N THR A 304 -35.92 23.68 -21.26
CA THR A 304 -36.55 24.30 -22.44
C THR A 304 -36.45 23.30 -23.58
N TYR A 305 -37.55 22.58 -23.83
CA TYR A 305 -37.78 21.89 -25.09
C TYR A 305 -37.95 22.96 -26.18
N ALA A 306 -36.92 23.14 -27.01
CA ALA A 306 -37.09 23.72 -28.33
C ALA A 306 -37.46 22.57 -29.28
N TRP A 307 -38.65 22.67 -29.86
CA TRP A 307 -39.13 21.83 -30.94
C TRP A 307 -38.38 22.12 -32.24
#